data_AF-K2EK69-F1
#
_entry.id   AF-K2EK69-F1
#
_cell.length_a   1.000
_cell.length_b   1.000
_cell.length_c   1.000
_cell.angle_alpha   90.00
_cell.angle_beta   90.00
_cell.angle_gamma   90.00
#
_symmetry.space_group_name_H-M   'P 1'
#
loop_
_entity.id
_entity.type
_entity.pdbx_description
1 polymer ?
#
loop_
_entity_poly.entity_id
_entity_poly.type
_entity_poly.pdbx_seq_one_letter_code
_entity_poly.pdbx_strand_id
1 'polypeptide(L)'
;MDMSIEKEKLLKYYFKENKSVSDIAKILGKSENGINYWMKKYEIKKRTIGEAIYLKNNPYGDPFRIKLPNNLYLAELKGFGLGLYWGEGNKKNKNSIKLANTDAGLINKFIEFLIKILGVDKKDIKFSLQVFNDVDPEKARSYWINKLNIKAGQFYKTVTVTKSNRLGTCKEKNKYGVINIYYHNTKLKNILIDMLPL
;
A
#
# COMPACT_ATOMS: atom_id res chain seq x y z
N MET A 1 -17.33 40.09 22.53
CA MET A 1 -17.63 39.50 21.20
C MET A 1 -17.64 38.00 21.38
N ASP A 2 -18.75 37.35 21.05
CA ASP A 2 -18.94 35.92 21.27
C ASP A 2 -17.81 35.11 20.59
N MET A 3 -16.92 34.54 21.42
CA MET A 3 -15.69 33.87 21.00
C MET A 3 -15.89 32.37 20.78
N SER A 4 -17.13 31.91 20.84
CA SER A 4 -17.54 30.53 20.62
C SER A 4 -17.28 30.10 19.18
N ILE A 5 -16.60 28.96 19.00
CA ILE A 5 -16.52 28.26 17.71
C ILE A 5 -17.44 27.05 17.82
N GLU A 6 -18.40 26.92 16.92
CA GLU A 6 -19.26 25.73 16.83
C GLU A 6 -18.43 24.46 16.58
N LYS A 7 -18.77 23.37 17.28
CA LYS A 7 -18.10 22.08 17.16
C LYS A 7 -18.19 21.56 15.72
N GLU A 8 -19.33 21.74 15.07
CA GLU A 8 -19.64 21.31 13.70
C GLU A 8 -18.70 21.96 12.69
N LYS A 9 -18.37 23.26 12.86
CA LYS A 9 -17.42 23.97 12.00
C LYS A 9 -16.01 23.39 12.11
N LEU A 10 -15.55 23.12 13.34
CA LEU A 10 -14.25 22.49 13.56
C LEU A 10 -14.20 21.08 12.96
N LEU A 11 -15.24 20.27 13.15
CA LEU A 11 -15.33 18.94 12.57
C LEU A 11 -15.34 18.99 11.03
N LYS A 12 -16.08 19.93 10.44
CA LYS A 12 -16.11 20.14 8.99
C LYS A 12 -14.72 20.49 8.46
N TYR A 13 -14.10 21.56 8.94
CA TYR A 13 -12.80 21.97 8.42
C TYR A 13 -11.71 20.93 8.68
N TYR A 14 -11.68 20.35 9.89
CA TYR A 14 -10.62 19.44 10.29
C TYR A 14 -10.73 18.05 9.66
N PHE A 15 -11.93 17.45 9.60
CA PHE A 15 -12.10 16.09 9.09
C PHE A 15 -12.64 16.01 7.67
N LYS A 16 -13.59 16.88 7.28
CA LYS A 16 -14.17 16.82 5.93
C LYS A 16 -13.29 17.53 4.91
N GLU A 17 -12.70 18.67 5.28
CA GLU A 17 -11.88 19.48 4.37
C GLU A 17 -10.37 19.32 4.59
N ASN A 18 -9.96 18.44 5.52
CA ASN A 18 -8.56 18.11 5.83
C ASN A 18 -7.67 19.30 6.22
N LYS A 19 -8.24 20.45 6.61
CA LYS A 19 -7.52 21.68 6.96
C LYS A 19 -6.65 21.50 8.19
N SER A 20 -5.44 22.07 8.20
CA SER A 20 -4.60 22.10 9.39
C SER A 20 -5.16 23.08 10.43
N VAL A 21 -4.66 23.01 11.68
CA VAL A 21 -5.01 24.00 12.71
C VAL A 21 -4.67 25.42 12.25
N SER A 22 -3.54 25.59 11.55
CA SER A 22 -3.12 26.86 10.97
C SER A 22 -4.08 27.36 9.89
N ASP A 23 -4.55 26.47 9.02
CA ASP A 23 -5.53 26.83 7.99
C ASP A 23 -6.87 27.23 8.61
N ILE A 24 -7.34 26.48 9.63
CA ILE A 24 -8.58 26.79 10.36
C ILE A 24 -8.46 28.14 11.06
N ALA A 25 -7.33 28.41 11.71
CA ALA A 25 -7.04 29.67 12.36
C ALA A 25 -7.15 30.84 11.36
N LYS A 26 -6.55 30.71 10.18
CA LYS A 26 -6.66 31.70 9.09
C LYS A 26 -8.09 31.86 8.59
N ILE A 27 -8.81 30.76 8.33
CA ILE A 27 -10.19 30.78 7.82
C ILE A 27 -11.14 31.46 8.82
N LEU A 28 -10.97 31.23 10.12
CA LEU A 28 -11.85 31.75 11.16
C LEU A 28 -11.38 33.08 11.75
N GLY A 29 -10.24 33.63 11.31
CA GLY A 29 -9.65 34.84 11.89
C GLY A 29 -9.32 34.68 13.38
N LYS A 30 -8.84 33.50 13.79
CA LYS A 30 -8.48 33.16 15.18
C LYS A 30 -7.01 32.77 15.30
N SER A 31 -6.49 32.74 16.52
CA SER A 31 -5.15 32.19 16.78
C SER A 31 -5.17 30.66 16.77
N GLU A 32 -4.04 30.03 16.41
CA GLU A 32 -3.89 28.57 16.49
C GLU A 32 -4.14 28.04 17.91
N ASN A 33 -3.74 28.80 18.94
CA ASN A 33 -4.03 28.48 20.34
C ASN A 33 -5.53 28.47 20.62
N GLY A 34 -6.29 29.43 20.07
CA GLY A 34 -7.74 29.45 20.17
C GLY A 34 -8.39 28.22 19.53
N ILE A 35 -7.93 27.83 18.34
CA ILE A 35 -8.41 26.60 17.69
C ILE A 35 -8.07 25.36 18.54
N ASN A 36 -6.83 25.24 19.02
CA ASN A 36 -6.41 24.13 19.87
C ASN A 36 -7.22 24.06 21.18
N TYR A 37 -7.53 25.20 21.78
CA TYR A 37 -8.40 25.28 22.96
C TYR A 37 -9.78 24.68 22.67
N TRP A 38 -10.44 25.11 21.59
CA TRP A 38 -11.76 24.60 21.23
C TRP A 38 -11.75 23.12 20.82
N MET A 39 -10.71 22.69 20.09
CA MET A 39 -10.54 21.25 19.79
C MET A 39 -10.42 20.42 21.07
N LYS A 40 -9.65 20.89 22.06
CA LYS A 40 -9.53 20.21 23.36
C LYS A 40 -10.86 20.22 24.12
N LYS A 41 -11.54 21.37 24.18
CA LYS A 41 -12.83 21.53 24.86
C LYS A 41 -13.92 20.62 24.30
N TYR A 42 -13.90 20.33 23.01
CA TYR A 42 -14.84 19.43 22.35
C TYR A 42 -14.35 17.99 22.20
N GLU A 43 -13.20 17.67 22.80
CA GLU A 43 -12.56 16.35 22.75
C GLU A 43 -12.29 15.86 21.31
N ILE A 44 -11.99 16.80 20.41
CA ILE A 44 -11.66 16.50 19.03
C ILE A 44 -10.22 15.96 18.99
N LYS A 45 -10.10 14.65 18.78
CA LYS A 45 -8.80 13.99 18.60
C LYS A 45 -8.10 14.55 17.35
N LYS A 46 -6.91 15.13 17.56
CA LYS A 46 -6.06 15.60 16.48
C LYS A 46 -5.42 14.43 15.74
N ARG A 47 -5.27 14.60 14.43
CA ARG A 47 -4.47 13.74 13.58
C ARG A 47 -3.00 13.76 14.02
N THR A 48 -2.34 12.63 13.89
CA THR A 48 -0.91 12.47 14.08
C THR A 48 -0.12 13.22 13.01
N ILE A 49 1.19 13.41 13.23
CA ILE A 49 2.09 13.97 12.23
C ILE A 49 2.08 13.12 10.95
N GLY A 50 2.06 11.79 11.08
CA GLY A 50 2.01 10.87 9.94
C GLY A 50 0.75 11.06 9.09
N GLU A 51 -0.42 11.20 9.71
CA GLU A 51 -1.68 11.48 9.01
C GLU A 51 -1.65 12.86 8.33
N ALA A 52 -1.09 13.88 8.98
CA ALA A 52 -0.94 15.20 8.37
C ALA A 52 -0.03 15.17 7.12
N ILE A 53 1.11 14.47 7.20
CA ILE A 53 2.03 14.28 6.06
C ILE A 53 1.33 13.48 4.96
N TYR A 54 0.57 12.43 5.33
CA TYR A 54 -0.17 11.63 4.36
C TYR A 54 -1.18 12.47 3.58
N LEU A 55 -2.00 13.27 4.26
CA LEU A 55 -2.98 14.16 3.62
C LEU A 55 -2.29 15.20 2.72
N LYS A 56 -1.15 15.76 3.16
CA LYS A 56 -0.35 16.70 2.36
C LYS A 56 0.15 16.05 1.06
N ASN A 57 0.59 14.80 1.12
CA ASN A 57 1.09 14.06 -0.04
C ASN A 57 -0.04 13.48 -0.92
N ASN A 58 -1.27 13.44 -0.43
CA ASN A 58 -2.45 12.88 -1.10
C ASN A 58 -3.62 13.89 -1.09
N PRO A 59 -3.47 15.07 -1.72
CA PRO A 59 -4.46 16.16 -1.63
C PRO A 59 -5.82 15.81 -2.25
N TYR A 60 -5.85 14.84 -3.16
CA TYR A 60 -7.05 14.37 -3.83
C TYR A 60 -7.66 13.09 -3.21
N GLY A 61 -7.20 12.73 -2.01
CA GLY A 61 -7.61 11.50 -1.32
C GLY A 61 -6.67 10.33 -1.56
N ASP A 62 -7.08 9.15 -1.10
CA ASP A 62 -6.25 7.95 -1.16
C ASP A 62 -5.90 7.57 -2.61
N PRO A 63 -4.66 7.13 -2.90
CA PRO A 63 -4.24 6.71 -4.24
C PRO A 63 -4.75 5.30 -4.60
N PHE A 64 -5.72 4.80 -3.83
CA PHE A 64 -6.35 3.50 -3.99
C PHE A 64 -7.83 3.63 -3.61
N ARG A 65 -8.66 2.73 -4.14
CA ARG A 65 -10.08 2.67 -3.78
C ARG A 65 -10.53 1.22 -3.66
N ILE A 66 -10.73 0.77 -2.43
CA ILE A 66 -11.20 -0.59 -2.15
C ILE A 66 -12.57 -0.78 -2.80
N LYS A 67 -12.70 -1.86 -3.56
CA LYS A 67 -13.92 -2.24 -4.27
C LYS A 67 -14.56 -3.41 -3.55
N LEU A 68 -15.86 -3.26 -3.26
CA LEU A 68 -16.66 -4.36 -2.77
C LEU A 68 -16.93 -5.32 -3.94
N PRO A 69 -16.73 -6.64 -3.76
CA PRO A 69 -17.11 -7.62 -4.77
C PRO A 69 -18.59 -7.50 -5.11
N ASN A 70 -18.91 -7.41 -6.41
CA ASN A 70 -20.27 -7.31 -6.92
C ASN A 70 -20.69 -8.50 -7.78
N ASN A 71 -19.84 -9.53 -7.86
CA ASN A 71 -20.10 -10.80 -8.53
C ASN A 71 -19.24 -11.89 -7.90
N LEU A 72 -19.54 -13.15 -8.22
CA LEU A 72 -18.85 -14.33 -7.68
C LEU A 72 -17.34 -14.28 -7.96
N TYR A 73 -16.94 -13.93 -9.18
CA TYR A 73 -15.53 -13.85 -9.57
C TYR A 73 -14.72 -12.88 -8.70
N LEU A 74 -15.26 -11.69 -8.41
CA LEU A 74 -14.59 -10.72 -7.54
C LEU A 74 -14.60 -11.18 -6.08
N ALA A 75 -15.61 -11.93 -5.64
CA ALA A 75 -15.66 -12.48 -4.30
C ALA A 75 -14.59 -13.56 -4.11
N GLU A 76 -14.46 -14.46 -5.09
CA GLU A 76 -13.39 -15.45 -5.17
C GLU A 76 -12.01 -14.79 -5.24
N LEU A 77 -11.84 -13.78 -6.10
CA LEU A 77 -10.58 -13.05 -6.21
C LEU A 77 -10.19 -12.36 -4.89
N LYS A 78 -11.17 -11.81 -4.16
CA LYS A 78 -10.95 -11.25 -2.82
C LYS A 78 -10.47 -12.35 -1.86
N GLY A 79 -11.17 -13.48 -1.81
CA GLY A 79 -10.79 -14.63 -0.97
C GLY A 79 -9.39 -15.15 -1.29
N PHE A 80 -9.10 -15.39 -2.56
CA PHE A 80 -7.78 -15.83 -3.04
C PHE A 80 -6.69 -14.81 -2.69
N GLY A 81 -6.91 -13.52 -2.94
CA GLY A 81 -5.93 -12.48 -2.63
C GLY A 81 -5.61 -12.37 -1.15
N LEU A 82 -6.64 -12.45 -0.29
CA LEU A 82 -6.46 -12.49 1.16
C LEU A 82 -5.72 -13.76 1.60
N GLY A 83 -6.10 -14.93 1.07
CA GLY A 83 -5.41 -16.20 1.36
C GLY A 83 -3.94 -16.20 0.92
N LEU A 84 -3.65 -15.69 -0.28
CA LEU A 84 -2.28 -15.53 -0.78
C LEU A 84 -1.48 -14.57 0.10
N TYR A 85 -2.03 -13.43 0.50
CA TYR A 85 -1.32 -12.53 1.40
C TYR A 85 -1.14 -13.13 2.80
N TRP A 86 -2.11 -13.92 3.27
CA TRP A 86 -2.01 -14.58 4.55
C TRP A 86 -0.94 -15.67 4.56
N GLY A 87 -0.82 -16.46 3.49
CA GLY A 87 0.20 -17.51 3.35
C GLY A 87 1.59 -16.99 2.97
N GLU A 88 1.68 -16.20 1.91
CA GLU A 88 2.95 -15.80 1.26
C GLU A 88 3.34 -14.34 1.55
N GLY A 89 2.44 -13.56 2.14
CA GLY A 89 2.65 -12.13 2.38
C GLY A 89 3.58 -11.84 3.56
N ASN A 90 4.41 -10.81 3.39
CA ASN A 90 5.23 -10.28 4.48
C ASN A 90 4.37 -9.36 5.37
N LYS A 91 4.01 -9.89 6.54
CA LYS A 91 3.22 -9.19 7.58
C LYS A 91 4.08 -8.35 8.53
N LYS A 92 5.40 -8.59 8.59
CA LYS A 92 6.35 -7.86 9.45
C LYS A 92 6.64 -6.45 8.93
N ASN A 93 6.66 -6.27 7.61
CA ASN A 93 6.84 -4.96 7.00
C ASN A 93 5.60 -4.10 7.24
N LYS A 94 5.77 -3.00 7.98
CA LYS A 94 4.66 -2.12 8.36
C LYS A 94 4.24 -1.13 7.26
N ASN A 95 5.06 -0.94 6.22
CA ASN A 95 4.91 0.17 5.28
C ASN A 95 4.52 -0.25 3.86
N SER A 96 4.53 -1.55 3.58
CA SER A 96 4.23 -2.04 2.24
C SER A 96 3.51 -3.38 2.27
N ILE A 97 2.61 -3.56 1.30
CA ILE A 97 2.10 -4.87 0.93
C ILE A 97 3.20 -5.54 0.12
N LYS A 98 3.77 -6.61 0.67
CA LYS A 98 4.83 -7.38 0.03
C LYS A 98 4.44 -8.85 -0.05
N LEU A 99 4.63 -9.45 -1.22
CA LEU A 99 4.48 -10.89 -1.46
C LEU A 99 5.58 -11.33 -2.41
N ALA A 100 6.15 -12.52 -2.18
CA ALA A 100 7.20 -13.07 -3.02
C ALA A 100 6.86 -14.49 -3.43
N ASN A 101 7.08 -14.84 -4.71
CA ASN A 101 6.85 -16.20 -5.20
C ASN A 101 7.62 -16.46 -6.50
N THR A 102 7.74 -17.72 -6.89
CA THR A 102 8.33 -18.15 -8.18
C THR A 102 7.27 -18.49 -9.22
N ASP A 103 6.02 -18.74 -8.79
CA ASP A 103 4.90 -19.05 -9.69
C ASP A 103 4.31 -17.77 -10.31
N ALA A 104 4.37 -17.68 -11.64
CA ALA A 104 3.86 -16.52 -12.37
C ALA A 104 2.32 -16.41 -12.37
N GLY A 105 1.60 -17.53 -12.26
CA GLY A 105 0.14 -17.53 -12.15
C GLY A 105 -0.33 -16.93 -10.83
N LEU A 106 0.31 -17.34 -9.72
CA LEU A 106 0.08 -16.80 -8.39
C LEU A 106 0.37 -15.29 -8.34
N ILE A 107 1.52 -14.89 -8.86
CA ILE A 107 1.93 -13.47 -8.92
C ILE A 107 0.93 -12.65 -9.74
N ASN A 108 0.50 -13.14 -10.90
CA ASN A 108 -0.52 -12.47 -11.73
C ASN A 108 -1.86 -12.35 -11.00
N LYS A 109 -2.31 -13.40 -10.30
CA LYS A 109 -3.55 -13.36 -9.52
C LYS A 109 -3.46 -12.40 -8.34
N PHE A 110 -2.31 -12.31 -7.68
CA PHE A 110 -2.09 -11.32 -6.64
C PHE A 110 -2.11 -9.89 -7.18
N ILE A 111 -1.46 -9.62 -8.33
CA ILE A 111 -1.53 -8.32 -9.00
C ILE A 111 -2.98 -7.98 -9.36
N GLU A 112 -3.74 -8.95 -9.88
CA GLU A 112 -5.16 -8.77 -10.21
C GLU A 112 -5.98 -8.41 -8.97
N PHE A 113 -5.74 -9.07 -7.84
CA PHE A 113 -6.37 -8.73 -6.56
C PHE A 113 -6.05 -7.31 -6.11
N LEU A 114 -4.78 -6.89 -6.16
CA LEU A 114 -4.39 -5.52 -5.81
C LEU A 114 -5.15 -4.48 -6.65
N ILE A 115 -5.29 -4.72 -7.97
CA ILE A 115 -5.94 -3.79 -8.89
C ILE A 115 -7.47 -3.81 -8.75
N LYS A 116 -8.07 -5.00 -8.76
CA LYS A 116 -9.53 -5.14 -8.83
C LYS A 116 -10.22 -5.04 -7.48
N ILE A 117 -9.56 -5.42 -6.38
CA ILE A 117 -10.15 -5.38 -5.03
C ILE A 117 -9.60 -4.23 -4.22
N LEU A 118 -8.27 -4.04 -4.19
CA LEU A 118 -7.69 -2.92 -3.43
C LEU A 118 -7.69 -1.60 -4.21
N GLY A 119 -7.95 -1.64 -5.52
CA GLY A 119 -8.09 -0.46 -6.36
C GLY A 119 -6.78 0.30 -6.57
N VAL A 120 -5.65 -0.40 -6.57
CA VAL A 120 -4.34 0.23 -6.86
C VAL A 120 -4.12 0.36 -8.37
N ASP A 121 -3.35 1.37 -8.77
CA ASP A 121 -2.88 1.47 -10.16
C ASP A 121 -1.70 0.50 -10.38
N LYS A 122 -1.75 -0.26 -11.48
CA LYS A 122 -0.70 -1.21 -11.85
C LYS A 122 0.67 -0.54 -11.92
N LYS A 123 0.76 0.73 -12.34
CA LYS A 123 2.03 1.46 -12.50
C LYS A 123 2.75 1.74 -11.17
N ASP A 124 2.00 1.77 -10.08
CA ASP A 124 2.50 2.07 -8.73
C ASP A 124 2.99 0.82 -8.00
N ILE A 125 2.68 -0.37 -8.54
CA ILE A 125 3.25 -1.63 -8.07
C ILE A 125 4.73 -1.68 -8.47
N LYS A 126 5.60 -1.97 -7.50
CA LYS A 126 7.04 -2.13 -7.69
C LYS A 126 7.46 -3.58 -7.55
N PHE A 127 8.59 -3.91 -8.15
CA PHE A 127 9.10 -5.28 -8.20
C PHE A 127 10.57 -5.31 -7.80
N SER A 128 10.98 -6.34 -7.06
CA SER A 128 12.40 -6.71 -6.93
C SER A 128 12.58 -8.16 -7.32
N LEU A 129 13.79 -8.50 -7.76
CA LEU A 129 14.13 -9.85 -8.13
C LEU A 129 15.18 -10.39 -7.17
N GLN A 130 14.98 -11.62 -6.72
CA GLN A 130 16.00 -12.39 -6.02
C GLN A 130 16.37 -13.57 -6.91
N VAL A 131 17.64 -13.64 -7.29
CA VAL A 131 18.18 -14.73 -8.12
C VAL A 131 19.27 -15.48 -7.38
N PHE A 132 19.54 -16.69 -7.83
CA PHE A 132 20.68 -17.48 -7.36
C PHE A 132 21.90 -17.21 -8.25
N ASN A 133 23.09 -17.55 -7.76
CA ASN A 133 24.36 -17.28 -8.44
C ASN A 133 24.49 -17.95 -9.82
N ASP A 134 23.72 -18.99 -10.11
CA ASP A 134 23.66 -19.71 -11.38
C ASP A 134 22.62 -19.14 -12.37
N VAL A 135 21.89 -18.09 -11.98
CA VAL A 135 20.84 -17.46 -12.80
C VAL A 135 21.28 -16.07 -13.24
N ASP A 136 21.26 -15.83 -14.55
CA ASP A 136 21.47 -14.52 -15.15
C ASP A 136 20.36 -13.54 -14.69
N PRO A 137 20.72 -12.48 -13.93
CA PRO A 137 19.77 -11.49 -13.43
C PRO A 137 18.96 -10.78 -14.52
N GLU A 138 19.59 -10.44 -15.64
CA GLU A 138 18.93 -9.69 -16.72
C GLU A 138 18.01 -10.59 -17.54
N LYS A 139 18.40 -11.87 -17.74
CA LYS A 139 17.52 -12.86 -18.36
C LYS A 139 16.29 -13.13 -17.50
N ALA A 140 16.47 -13.29 -16.18
CA ALA A 140 15.38 -13.49 -15.24
C ALA A 140 14.47 -12.26 -15.15
N ARG A 141 15.05 -11.05 -15.11
CA ARG A 141 14.30 -9.79 -15.15
C ARG A 141 13.48 -9.66 -16.43
N SER A 142 14.08 -9.94 -17.59
CA SER A 142 13.40 -9.90 -18.89
C SER A 142 12.24 -10.89 -18.97
N TYR A 143 12.43 -12.10 -18.42
CA TYR A 143 11.35 -13.08 -18.29
C TYR A 143 10.16 -12.51 -17.53
N TRP A 144 10.38 -11.95 -16.33
CA TRP A 144 9.30 -11.42 -15.50
C TRP A 144 8.61 -10.19 -16.11
N ILE A 145 9.38 -9.30 -16.75
CA ILE A 145 8.85 -8.14 -17.49
C ILE A 145 7.83 -8.60 -18.53
N ASN A 146 8.21 -9.58 -19.35
CA ASN A 146 7.38 -10.10 -20.41
C ASN A 146 6.20 -10.92 -19.86
N LYS A 147 6.45 -11.77 -18.87
CA LYS A 147 5.44 -12.70 -18.31
C LYS A 147 4.32 -11.98 -17.55
N LEU A 148 4.61 -10.85 -16.91
CA LEU A 148 3.64 -10.06 -16.14
C LEU A 148 3.13 -8.82 -16.88
N ASN A 149 3.68 -8.56 -18.07
CA ASN A 149 3.41 -7.37 -18.88
C ASN A 149 3.56 -6.08 -18.03
N ILE A 150 4.75 -5.86 -17.49
CA ILE A 150 5.10 -4.73 -16.60
C ILE A 150 6.23 -3.88 -17.19
N LYS A 151 6.31 -2.60 -16.83
CA LYS A 151 7.36 -1.71 -17.34
C LYS A 151 8.67 -1.91 -16.59
N ALA A 152 9.80 -1.83 -17.30
CA ALA A 152 11.13 -1.96 -16.71
C ALA A 152 11.40 -0.98 -15.54
N GLY A 153 10.83 0.24 -15.59
CA GLY A 153 10.91 1.25 -14.52
C GLY A 153 10.13 0.94 -13.24
N GLN A 154 9.37 -0.16 -13.23
CA GLN A 154 8.72 -0.66 -12.00
C GLN A 154 9.64 -1.57 -11.18
N PHE A 155 10.75 -2.03 -11.75
CA PHE A 155 11.77 -2.77 -10.99
C PHE A 155 12.65 -1.82 -10.18
N TYR A 156 12.98 -2.24 -8.96
CA TYR A 156 14.10 -1.68 -8.22
C TYR A 156 15.40 -1.94 -8.97
N LYS A 157 16.35 -1.00 -8.83
CA LYS A 157 17.67 -1.09 -9.46
C LYS A 157 18.47 -2.30 -8.99
N THR A 158 18.25 -2.74 -7.74
CA THR A 158 19.02 -3.83 -7.13
C THR A 158 18.33 -5.17 -7.31
N VAL A 159 19.07 -6.13 -7.86
CA VAL A 159 18.73 -7.56 -7.83
C VAL A 159 19.49 -8.18 -6.66
N THR A 160 18.81 -8.96 -5.83
CA THR A 160 19.44 -9.68 -4.73
C THR A 160 19.98 -11.01 -5.24
N VAL A 161 21.30 -11.17 -5.26
CA VAL A 161 21.94 -12.45 -5.61
C VAL A 161 22.19 -13.24 -4.33
N THR A 162 21.59 -14.43 -4.24
CA THR A 162 21.75 -15.34 -3.09
C THR A 162 22.74 -16.45 -3.43
N LYS A 163 23.75 -16.65 -2.58
CA LYS A 163 24.65 -17.81 -2.70
C LYS A 163 23.89 -19.08 -2.29
N SER A 164 23.72 -20.02 -3.22
CA SER A 164 23.19 -21.34 -2.87
C SER A 164 24.35 -22.29 -2.54
N ASN A 165 24.44 -22.75 -1.29
CA ASN A 165 25.40 -23.78 -0.88
C ASN A 165 24.88 -25.22 -1.14
N ARG A 166 23.68 -25.37 -1.72
CA ARG A 166 23.11 -26.67 -2.08
C ARG A 166 23.05 -26.78 -3.60
N LEU A 167 23.99 -27.55 -4.16
CA LEU A 167 23.83 -28.17 -5.47
C LEU A 167 22.72 -29.22 -5.36
N GLY A 168 21.47 -28.87 -5.65
CA GLY A 168 20.41 -29.87 -5.54
C GLY A 168 18.99 -29.41 -5.87
N THR A 169 18.36 -30.15 -6.79
CA THR A 169 16.92 -30.40 -6.94
C THR A 169 15.93 -29.26 -7.27
N CYS A 170 16.28 -27.98 -7.19
CA CYS A 170 15.33 -26.88 -7.47
C CYS A 170 15.63 -26.08 -8.77
N LYS A 171 16.33 -26.69 -9.75
CA LYS A 171 16.77 -25.99 -10.97
C LYS A 171 15.63 -25.50 -11.86
N GLU A 172 14.50 -26.22 -11.94
CA GLU A 172 13.37 -25.79 -12.77
C GLU A 172 12.49 -24.73 -12.10
N LYS A 173 12.15 -24.91 -10.82
CA LYS A 173 11.26 -23.98 -10.08
C LYS A 173 11.87 -22.60 -9.86
N ASN A 174 13.20 -22.47 -9.90
CA ASN A 174 13.92 -21.22 -9.67
C ASN A 174 14.62 -20.68 -10.92
N LYS A 175 14.29 -21.18 -12.12
CA LYS A 175 14.95 -20.81 -13.39
C LYS A 175 15.03 -19.30 -13.63
N TYR A 176 14.05 -18.56 -13.12
CA TYR A 176 13.97 -17.09 -13.24
C TYR A 176 13.93 -16.40 -11.88
N GLY A 177 14.37 -17.06 -10.81
CA GLY A 177 14.39 -16.53 -9.46
C GLY A 177 13.02 -16.28 -8.83
N VAL A 178 13.03 -15.63 -7.67
CA VAL A 178 11.85 -15.25 -6.88
C VAL A 178 11.55 -13.77 -7.15
N ILE A 179 10.37 -13.48 -7.67
CA ILE A 179 9.91 -12.10 -7.81
C ILE A 179 9.21 -11.65 -6.52
N ASN A 180 9.51 -10.44 -6.09
CA ASN A 180 8.86 -9.77 -4.98
C ASN A 180 8.00 -8.65 -5.52
N ILE A 181 6.72 -8.62 -5.13
CA ILE A 181 5.79 -7.53 -5.38
C ILE A 181 5.82 -6.59 -4.19
N TYR A 182 5.77 -5.28 -4.46
CA TYR A 182 5.65 -4.25 -3.44
C TYR A 182 4.57 -3.24 -3.84
N TYR A 183 3.72 -2.89 -2.89
CA TYR A 183 2.90 -1.68 -2.96
C TYR A 183 3.09 -0.87 -1.68
N HIS A 184 3.67 0.34 -1.81
CA HIS A 184 4.07 1.18 -0.69
C HIS A 184 2.94 2.11 -0.29
N ASN A 185 2.14 1.67 0.68
CA ASN A 185 1.13 2.48 1.30
C ASN A 185 0.78 1.91 2.68
N THR A 186 1.25 2.55 3.74
CA THR A 186 1.01 2.11 5.13
C THR A 186 -0.48 2.04 5.45
N LYS A 187 -1.28 3.00 4.96
CA LYS A 187 -2.74 3.03 5.18
C LYS A 187 -3.40 1.81 4.54
N LEU A 188 -3.15 1.55 3.26
CA LEU A 188 -3.72 0.38 2.58
C LEU A 188 -3.23 -0.94 3.18
N LYS A 189 -1.95 -1.03 3.54
CA LYS A 189 -1.40 -2.21 4.21
C LYS A 189 -2.17 -2.51 5.50
N ASN A 190 -2.43 -1.49 6.32
CA ASN A 190 -3.14 -1.69 7.58
C ASN A 190 -4.59 -2.15 7.32
N ILE A 191 -5.27 -1.51 6.37
CA ILE A 191 -6.62 -1.94 5.98
C ILE A 191 -6.61 -3.40 5.49
N LEU A 192 -5.62 -3.82 4.70
CA LEU A 192 -5.48 -5.21 4.25
C LEU A 192 -5.27 -6.18 5.42
N ILE A 193 -4.46 -5.81 6.41
CA ILE A 193 -4.25 -6.62 7.62
C ILE A 193 -5.56 -6.75 8.41
N ASP A 194 -6.33 -5.67 8.53
CA ASP A 194 -7.63 -5.67 9.22
C ASP A 194 -8.70 -6.52 8.49
N MET A 195 -8.48 -6.86 7.21
CA MET A 195 -9.33 -7.81 6.47
C MET A 195 -8.97 -9.28 6.72
N LEU A 196 -7.82 -9.57 7.33
CA LEU A 196 -7.40 -10.95 7.61
C LEU A 196 -8.07 -11.47 8.89
N PRO A 197 -8.30 -12.79 9.01
CA PRO A 197 -8.84 -13.41 10.21
C PRO A 197 -7.76 -13.59 11.29
N LEU A 198 -7.18 -12.48 11.78
CA LEU A 198 -6.08 -12.46 12.77
C LEU A 198 -6.56 -12.16 14.19
#